data_AF-A0A7S4RZ56-F1
#
_entry.id   AF-A0A7S4RZ56-F1
#
_cell.length_a   1.000
_cell.length_b   1.000
_cell.length_c   1.000
_cell.angle_alpha   90.00
_cell.angle_beta   90.00
_cell.angle_gamma   90.00
#
_symmetry.space_group_name_H-M   'P 1'
#
loop_
_entity.id
_entity.type
_entity.pdbx_description
1 polymer ?
#
loop_
_entity_poly.entity_id
_entity_poly.type
_entity_poly.pdbx_seq_one_letter_code
_entity_poly.pdbx_strand_id
1 'polypeptide(L)'
;MPWDTRTKLDFRNFFINYAKDCPKDEGGRTATDIVVEAMVGSFREGGILERMGGIDLASGPLSRDLGVADYNGDGLEESSDIYWEGVADFYGRLREELGQHRVLTANMDWNFLNFINGANQEGLARPSDPWNEVSRTVNEMLTWQRLSPLPFVSIAFVQYLTNQEDLLFVQMHRLLNGYSACLGMAAGMKLGDGLEELTRVELFKGVENQPHWLGKSFGEPKRPATLTANLLGNRSPTGGWEDMIPNMVPKRGVLKQEGDELVLRAEGKQVGFLTLDLFFDLKQNTDFVVYLDVMSGGNEQEIVTREIMKPIVSVKYETGPIRTRISNVDFTFESFYVRGAEKGERVKFSLRFQEWDDVRFRSIAVHAAPDTLACEFENGVVLVNPSLEDETLDLTTIFPGRSGYKHLKAADPSGLDKIDVKYNPQVRQAMDINNGQEVNDPKKLEVLQRNSVFLIANRSTVDDEPTTSPTSPPTTINTNSPTLPPTSIATKITVVPTTKPSSRPATTPTTGPTEERTTSPTTPPTAPSCVDESGKHQIHKKNRRKKCAWLKKKNGKHLAKNCGTADFEITPLGRACPATCNNCS
;
A
#
# COMPACT_ATOMS: atom_id res chain seq x y z
N MET A 1 0.94 21.26 -24.94
CA MET A 1 0.22 20.44 -23.96
C MET A 1 -0.42 19.30 -24.73
N PRO A 2 -0.43 18.06 -24.22
CA PRO A 2 -1.09 16.96 -24.91
C PRO A 2 -2.57 17.30 -25.08
N TRP A 3 -3.07 17.11 -26.30
CA TRP A 3 -4.43 17.46 -26.67
C TRP A 3 -5.33 16.21 -26.57
N ASP A 4 -6.24 16.16 -25.61
CA ASP A 4 -7.25 15.08 -25.54
C ASP A 4 -8.42 15.40 -26.49
N THR A 5 -8.41 14.74 -27.64
CA THR A 5 -9.43 14.87 -28.69
C THR A 5 -10.85 14.54 -28.20
N ARG A 6 -10.99 13.77 -27.11
CA ARG A 6 -12.30 13.29 -26.60
C ARG A 6 -13.02 14.30 -25.73
N THR A 7 -12.31 15.12 -24.96
CA THR A 7 -12.93 16.02 -23.98
C THR A 7 -13.10 17.44 -24.48
N LYS A 8 -12.33 17.88 -25.50
CA LYS A 8 -12.31 19.27 -26.00
C LYS A 8 -12.19 20.32 -24.88
N LEU A 9 -11.66 19.92 -23.73
CA LEU A 9 -11.38 20.78 -22.60
C LEU A 9 -9.88 20.98 -22.59
N ASP A 10 -9.43 22.23 -22.55
CA ASP A 10 -8.07 22.51 -22.08
C ASP A 10 -7.88 21.80 -20.75
N PHE A 11 -6.84 20.99 -20.63
CA PHE A 11 -6.42 20.51 -19.32
C PHE A 11 -6.08 21.75 -18.48
N ARG A 12 -7.05 22.21 -17.68
CA ARG A 12 -6.84 23.26 -16.66
C ARG A 12 -5.93 22.80 -15.53
N ASN A 13 -5.50 21.53 -15.56
CA ASN A 13 -4.54 20.94 -14.65
C ASN A 13 -3.21 20.81 -15.38
N PHE A 14 -2.14 21.30 -14.75
CA PHE A 14 -0.77 21.15 -15.26
C PHE A 14 -0.45 19.67 -15.51
N PHE A 15 -0.03 19.34 -16.74
CA PHE A 15 0.45 18.02 -17.13
C PHE A 15 1.93 18.14 -17.50
N ILE A 16 2.78 17.32 -16.88
CA ILE A 16 4.19 17.19 -17.26
C ILE A 16 4.30 16.01 -18.22
N ASN A 17 4.80 16.28 -19.43
CA ASN A 17 4.98 15.25 -20.44
C ASN A 17 6.34 14.56 -20.27
N TYR A 18 6.33 13.42 -19.57
CA TYR A 18 7.54 12.64 -19.32
C TYR A 18 7.98 11.76 -20.49
N ALA A 19 7.19 11.65 -21.57
CA ALA A 19 7.57 10.85 -22.73
C ALA A 19 8.96 11.25 -23.26
N LYS A 20 9.77 10.27 -23.65
CA LYS A 20 11.15 10.50 -24.11
C LYS A 20 11.24 11.44 -25.32
N ASP A 21 10.24 11.37 -26.18
CA ASP A 21 10.15 12.15 -27.42
C ASP A 21 9.30 13.42 -27.25
N CYS A 22 9.04 13.88 -26.03
CA CYS A 22 8.26 15.09 -25.80
C CYS A 22 8.94 16.34 -26.40
N PRO A 23 8.15 17.38 -26.75
CA PRO A 23 8.69 18.64 -27.24
C PRO A 23 9.77 19.18 -26.31
N LYS A 24 10.88 19.61 -26.93
CA LYS A 24 12.05 20.12 -26.22
C LYS A 24 12.01 21.65 -26.15
N ASP A 25 12.63 22.22 -25.12
CA ASP A 25 12.84 23.66 -25.05
C ASP A 25 13.88 24.15 -26.09
N GLU A 26 14.11 25.47 -26.16
CA GLU A 26 15.12 26.06 -27.07
C GLU A 26 16.54 25.52 -26.82
N GLY A 27 16.81 24.99 -25.62
CA GLY A 27 18.07 24.36 -25.25
C GLY A 27 18.13 22.85 -25.55
N GLY A 28 17.09 22.28 -26.17
CA GLY A 28 17.02 20.85 -26.48
C GLY A 28 16.71 19.96 -25.28
N ARG A 29 16.24 20.53 -24.16
CA ARG A 29 15.88 19.79 -22.95
C ARG A 29 14.42 19.34 -22.99
N THR A 30 14.18 18.12 -22.56
CA THR A 30 12.85 17.57 -22.32
C THR A 30 12.24 18.15 -21.04
N ALA A 31 10.93 17.94 -20.83
CA ALA A 31 10.30 18.29 -19.56
C ALA A 31 10.93 17.51 -18.38
N THR A 32 11.29 16.24 -18.59
CA THR A 32 12.01 15.41 -17.62
C THR A 32 13.30 16.07 -17.16
N ASP A 33 14.13 16.55 -18.09
CA ASP A 33 15.41 17.22 -17.78
C ASP A 33 15.21 18.44 -16.87
N ILE A 34 14.20 19.26 -17.20
CA ILE A 34 13.90 20.48 -16.47
C ILE A 34 13.41 20.16 -15.05
N VAL A 35 12.52 19.18 -14.91
CA VAL A 35 11.95 18.80 -13.61
C VAL A 35 13.00 18.15 -12.71
N VAL A 36 13.83 17.25 -13.23
CA VAL A 36 14.91 16.60 -12.45
C VAL A 36 15.91 17.64 -11.96
N GLU A 37 16.36 18.55 -12.82
CA GLU A 37 17.28 19.63 -12.41
C GLU A 37 16.64 20.54 -11.36
N ALA A 38 15.39 20.92 -11.53
CA ALA A 38 14.67 21.76 -10.57
C ALA A 38 14.50 21.08 -9.19
N MET A 39 14.21 19.77 -9.20
CA MET A 39 14.02 18.98 -7.97
C MET A 39 15.35 18.71 -7.25
N VAL A 40 16.34 18.20 -7.96
CA VAL A 40 17.58 17.68 -7.35
C VAL A 40 18.68 18.73 -7.25
N GLY A 41 18.64 19.79 -8.08
CA GLY A 41 19.66 20.86 -8.05
C GLY A 41 19.83 21.47 -6.66
N SER A 42 18.75 21.57 -5.88
CA SER A 42 18.79 22.09 -4.50
C SER A 42 19.39 21.11 -3.47
N PHE A 43 19.50 19.83 -3.79
CA PHE A 43 20.08 18.78 -2.94
C PHE A 43 21.59 18.64 -3.12
N ARG A 44 22.17 19.23 -4.18
CA ARG A 44 23.62 19.23 -4.44
C ARG A 44 24.39 19.94 -3.32
N GLU A 45 25.70 19.71 -3.26
CA GLU A 45 26.60 20.36 -2.30
C GLU A 45 26.47 21.90 -2.37
N GLY A 46 26.27 22.55 -1.23
CA GLY A 46 26.00 23.98 -1.14
C GLY A 46 24.56 24.41 -1.46
N GLY A 47 23.71 23.46 -1.86
CA GLY A 47 22.28 23.69 -2.11
C GLY A 47 21.46 23.85 -0.82
N ILE A 48 20.33 24.56 -0.90
CA ILE A 48 19.48 24.85 0.26
C ILE A 48 18.84 23.60 0.89
N LEU A 49 18.75 22.50 0.14
CA LEU A 49 18.22 21.21 0.59
C LEU A 49 19.32 20.14 0.73
N GLU A 50 20.60 20.52 0.74
CA GLU A 50 21.73 19.57 0.85
C GLU A 50 21.55 18.60 2.02
N ARG A 51 21.07 19.11 3.16
CA ARG A 51 20.85 18.35 4.41
C ARG A 51 19.58 17.49 4.43
N MET A 52 18.71 17.60 3.41
CA MET A 52 17.51 16.79 3.35
C MET A 52 17.87 15.35 2.97
N GLY A 53 17.26 14.39 3.69
CA GLY A 53 17.50 12.97 3.49
C GLY A 53 16.95 12.42 2.17
N GLY A 54 16.05 13.14 1.49
CA GLY A 54 15.41 12.63 0.29
C GLY A 54 14.23 13.44 -0.23
N ILE A 55 13.50 12.84 -1.18
CA ILE A 55 12.32 13.40 -1.84
C ILE A 55 11.14 12.43 -1.63
N ASP A 56 9.98 12.98 -1.27
CA ASP A 56 8.72 12.26 -1.31
C ASP A 56 7.83 12.75 -2.45
N LEU A 57 7.59 11.89 -3.43
CA LEU A 57 6.64 12.11 -4.51
C LEU A 57 5.32 11.48 -4.09
N ALA A 58 4.61 12.15 -3.17
CA ALA A 58 3.45 11.61 -2.45
C ALA A 58 2.45 10.83 -3.30
N SER A 59 2.27 11.23 -4.56
CA SER A 59 1.41 10.51 -5.50
C SER A 59 2.10 10.01 -6.78
N GLY A 60 3.43 10.12 -6.87
CA GLY A 60 4.23 9.87 -8.08
C GLY A 60 4.03 10.96 -9.13
N PRO A 61 4.59 10.80 -10.35
CA PRO A 61 4.21 11.60 -11.51
C PRO A 61 2.77 11.22 -11.90
N LEU A 62 1.81 11.71 -11.11
CA LEU A 62 0.39 11.64 -11.40
C LEU A 62 0.14 12.46 -12.66
N SER A 63 0.25 11.81 -13.80
CA SER A 63 -0.66 12.13 -14.85
C SER A 63 -1.63 10.96 -15.00
N ARG A 64 -2.90 11.32 -15.07
CA ARG A 64 -3.96 10.42 -15.47
C ARG A 64 -3.51 9.71 -16.75
N ASP A 65 -3.47 8.37 -16.74
CA ASP A 65 -3.23 7.60 -17.96
C ASP A 65 -4.18 8.11 -19.05
N LEU A 66 -3.60 8.78 -20.05
CA LEU A 66 -4.37 9.37 -21.14
C LEU A 66 -4.85 8.26 -22.11
N GLY A 67 -4.33 7.03 -21.96
CA GLY A 67 -4.56 5.88 -22.82
C GLY A 67 -3.83 6.04 -24.15
N VAL A 68 -4.19 7.07 -24.90
CA VAL A 68 -3.49 7.54 -26.09
C VAL A 68 -3.47 9.06 -26.08
N ALA A 69 -2.34 9.64 -26.44
CA ALA A 69 -2.15 11.08 -26.56
C ALA A 69 -1.04 11.33 -27.57
N ASP A 70 -1.00 12.52 -28.16
CA ASP A 70 0.13 13.01 -28.96
C ASP A 70 1.20 13.58 -28.01
N TYR A 71 2.14 12.72 -27.62
CA TYR A 71 3.20 13.03 -26.67
C TYR A 71 4.35 13.79 -27.35
N ASN A 72 4.61 13.62 -28.65
CA ASN A 72 5.72 14.30 -29.32
C ASN A 72 5.29 15.63 -30.01
N GLY A 73 3.99 15.89 -30.15
CA GLY A 73 3.42 17.09 -30.77
C GLY A 73 3.37 17.04 -32.30
N ASP A 74 3.48 15.86 -32.93
CA ASP A 74 3.47 15.69 -34.38
C ASP A 74 2.05 15.53 -34.99
N GLY A 75 1.02 15.50 -34.15
CA GLY A 75 -0.38 15.33 -34.51
C GLY A 75 -0.85 13.88 -34.59
N LEU A 76 -0.02 12.90 -34.21
CA LEU A 76 -0.36 11.47 -34.16
C LEU A 76 -0.49 11.01 -32.71
N GLU A 77 -1.50 10.18 -32.41
CA GLU A 77 -1.68 9.61 -31.08
C GLU A 77 -0.73 8.42 -30.87
N GLU A 78 0.04 8.40 -29.78
CA GLU A 78 0.86 7.26 -29.39
C GLU A 78 0.31 6.49 -28.17
N SER A 79 0.81 5.26 -27.96
CA SER A 79 0.38 4.42 -26.83
C SER A 79 0.85 4.97 -25.49
N SER A 80 0.14 4.63 -24.42
CA SER A 80 0.56 4.96 -23.06
C SER A 80 1.90 4.31 -22.65
N ASP A 81 2.36 3.27 -23.33
CA ASP A 81 3.65 2.63 -23.05
C ASP A 81 4.81 3.61 -23.21
N ILE A 82 4.77 4.45 -24.25
CA ILE A 82 5.79 5.50 -24.49
C ILE A 82 5.85 6.49 -23.33
N TYR A 83 4.70 6.84 -22.75
CA TYR A 83 4.65 7.70 -21.57
C TYR A 83 5.23 7.00 -20.34
N TRP A 84 4.90 5.73 -20.10
CA TRP A 84 5.42 4.96 -18.96
C TRP A 84 6.91 4.67 -19.06
N GLU A 85 7.44 4.46 -20.26
CA GLU A 85 8.89 4.45 -20.51
C GLU A 85 9.55 5.77 -20.13
N GLY A 86 8.88 6.90 -20.42
CA GLY A 86 9.29 8.23 -20.02
C GLY A 86 9.28 8.45 -18.50
N VAL A 87 8.26 7.92 -17.81
CA VAL A 87 8.19 7.91 -16.34
C VAL A 87 9.33 7.08 -15.74
N ALA A 88 9.65 5.92 -16.33
CA ALA A 88 10.78 5.11 -15.90
C ALA A 88 12.12 5.88 -16.08
N ASP A 89 12.30 6.57 -17.21
CA ASP A 89 13.46 7.44 -17.46
C ASP A 89 13.55 8.58 -16.43
N PHE A 90 12.43 9.23 -16.10
CA PHE A 90 12.37 10.24 -15.06
C PHE A 90 12.83 9.71 -13.70
N TYR A 91 12.32 8.57 -13.24
CA TYR A 91 12.75 7.95 -11.99
C TYR A 91 14.22 7.52 -12.01
N GLY A 92 14.69 6.96 -13.14
CA GLY A 92 16.07 6.57 -13.33
C GLY A 92 17.03 7.74 -13.18
N ARG A 93 16.76 8.86 -13.87
CA ARG A 93 17.57 10.09 -13.78
C ARG A 93 17.48 10.75 -12.42
N LEU A 94 16.29 10.77 -11.82
CA LEU A 94 16.11 11.30 -10.46
C LEU A 94 16.98 10.51 -9.48
N ARG A 95 16.99 9.17 -9.58
CA ARG A 95 17.86 8.30 -8.76
C ARG A 95 19.34 8.52 -9.05
N GLU A 96 19.74 8.65 -10.31
CA GLU A 96 21.13 8.91 -10.69
C GLU A 96 21.65 10.21 -10.06
N GLU A 97 20.89 11.29 -10.16
CA GLU A 97 21.25 12.60 -9.59
C GLU A 97 21.18 12.64 -8.06
N LEU A 98 20.16 12.00 -7.47
CA LEU A 98 19.94 12.01 -6.02
C LEU A 98 20.92 11.08 -5.26
N GLY A 99 21.40 10.04 -5.94
CA GLY A 99 22.27 9.01 -5.40
C GLY A 99 21.52 7.89 -4.66
N GLN A 100 22.22 6.78 -4.39
CA GLN A 100 21.63 5.58 -3.77
C GLN A 100 21.34 5.73 -2.27
N HIS A 101 21.96 6.71 -1.60
CA HIS A 101 21.87 6.87 -0.14
C HIS A 101 20.73 7.78 0.32
N ARG A 102 20.11 8.51 -0.60
CA ARG A 102 18.98 9.39 -0.29
C ARG A 102 17.66 8.66 -0.50
N VAL A 103 16.68 9.03 0.31
CA VAL A 103 15.32 8.51 0.23
C VAL A 103 14.63 9.07 -1.02
N LEU A 104 13.98 8.20 -1.77
CA LEU A 104 13.01 8.56 -2.78
C LEU A 104 11.78 7.70 -2.50
N THR A 105 10.73 8.33 -1.98
CA THR A 105 9.44 7.68 -1.73
C THR A 105 8.44 8.09 -2.80
N ALA A 106 7.54 7.17 -3.16
CA ALA A 106 6.37 7.46 -3.98
C ALA A 106 5.26 6.44 -3.67
N ASN A 107 4.14 6.53 -4.39
CA ASN A 107 3.20 5.42 -4.46
C ASN A 107 3.91 4.14 -4.93
N MET A 108 3.54 3.00 -4.35
CA MET A 108 4.15 1.73 -4.71
C MET A 108 3.78 1.30 -6.13
N ASP A 109 4.78 1.31 -7.00
CA ASP A 109 4.73 0.73 -8.34
C ASP A 109 5.94 -0.18 -8.55
N TRP A 110 5.65 -1.44 -8.85
CA TRP A 110 6.66 -2.49 -8.95
C TRP A 110 7.56 -2.31 -10.18
N ASN A 111 7.10 -1.54 -11.17
CA ASN A 111 7.91 -1.19 -12.34
C ASN A 111 9.13 -0.32 -11.98
N PHE A 112 9.13 0.30 -10.80
CA PHE A 112 10.17 1.25 -10.38
C PHE A 112 10.94 0.78 -9.13
N LEU A 113 10.90 -0.51 -8.79
CA LEU A 113 11.61 -1.09 -7.62
C LEU A 113 13.11 -0.76 -7.59
N ASN A 114 13.73 -0.61 -8.76
CA ASN A 114 15.15 -0.29 -8.89
C ASN A 114 15.48 1.19 -8.66
N PHE A 115 14.47 2.07 -8.67
CA PHE A 115 14.66 3.52 -8.57
C PHE A 115 14.14 4.08 -7.24
N ILE A 116 13.09 3.49 -6.70
CA ILE A 116 12.40 4.00 -5.52
C ILE A 116 12.76 3.12 -4.32
N ASN A 117 13.24 3.74 -3.24
CA ASN A 117 13.64 3.04 -2.02
C ASN A 117 12.73 3.38 -0.85
N GLY A 118 11.47 3.66 -1.17
CA GLY A 118 10.48 3.97 -0.16
C GLY A 118 9.05 4.04 -0.67
N ALA A 119 8.11 3.81 0.23
CA ALA A 119 6.69 3.82 -0.08
C ALA A 119 5.99 4.92 0.71
N ASN A 120 5.26 5.78 0.01
CA ASN A 120 4.24 6.62 0.61
C ASN A 120 2.89 5.90 0.52
N GLN A 121 2.23 5.74 1.67
CA GLN A 121 0.89 5.22 1.78
C GLN A 121 -0.06 6.29 2.33
N GLU A 122 -1.03 6.70 1.52
CA GLU A 122 -2.15 7.50 1.98
C GLU A 122 -3.19 6.57 2.63
N GLY A 123 -3.21 6.55 3.95
CA GLY A 123 -3.89 5.56 4.78
C GLY A 123 -2.94 4.43 5.20
N LEU A 124 -3.41 3.54 6.07
CA LEU A 124 -2.70 2.27 6.24
C LEU A 124 -2.84 1.49 4.92
N ALA A 125 -4.05 1.28 4.41
CA ALA A 125 -4.28 0.61 3.11
C ALA A 125 -4.80 1.51 1.98
N ARG A 126 -5.75 2.41 2.28
CA ARG A 126 -6.29 3.41 1.35
C ARG A 126 -6.73 4.67 2.08
N PRO A 127 -6.86 5.81 1.39
CA PRO A 127 -7.31 7.04 2.02
C PRO A 127 -8.72 6.91 2.61
N SER A 128 -9.63 6.21 1.90
CA SER A 128 -11.05 6.09 2.26
C SER A 128 -11.43 4.76 2.93
N ASP A 129 -10.48 3.85 3.07
CA ASP A 129 -10.67 2.56 3.74
C ASP A 129 -9.32 2.08 4.31
N PRO A 130 -8.78 2.80 5.30
CA PRO A 130 -7.45 2.51 5.81
C PRO A 130 -7.37 1.14 6.52
N TRP A 131 -8.49 0.59 7.00
CA TRP A 131 -8.45 -0.55 7.93
C TRP A 131 -8.97 -1.87 7.35
N ASN A 132 -9.88 -1.86 6.38
CA ASN A 132 -10.45 -3.11 5.90
C ASN A 132 -9.54 -3.83 4.91
N GLU A 133 -8.53 -3.14 4.37
CA GLU A 133 -7.58 -3.67 3.41
C GLU A 133 -6.18 -3.83 4.02
N VAL A 134 -6.02 -4.06 5.33
CA VAL A 134 -4.70 -4.16 6.00
C VAL A 134 -3.75 -5.18 5.37
N SER A 135 -4.24 -6.31 4.86
CA SER A 135 -3.42 -7.28 4.11
C SER A 135 -2.75 -6.64 2.90
N ARG A 136 -3.33 -5.59 2.31
CA ARG A 136 -2.73 -4.88 1.18
C ARG A 136 -1.42 -4.28 1.58
N THR A 137 -1.46 -3.47 2.64
CA THR A 137 -0.31 -2.76 3.18
C THR A 137 0.76 -3.74 3.58
N VAL A 138 0.35 -4.79 4.29
CA VAL A 138 1.25 -5.83 4.76
C VAL A 138 1.96 -6.51 3.59
N ASN A 139 1.22 -6.98 2.59
CA ASN A 139 1.79 -7.66 1.44
C ASN A 139 2.68 -6.71 0.64
N GLU A 140 2.20 -5.51 0.34
CA GLU A 140 2.95 -4.54 -0.46
C GLU A 140 4.25 -4.11 0.27
N MET A 141 4.22 -3.87 1.59
CA MET A 141 5.39 -3.50 2.38
C MET A 141 6.42 -4.63 2.47
N LEU A 142 6.00 -5.85 2.84
CA LEU A 142 6.93 -6.98 2.99
C LEU A 142 7.53 -7.37 1.64
N THR A 143 6.72 -7.34 0.58
CA THR A 143 7.21 -7.60 -0.76
C THR A 143 8.21 -6.53 -1.23
N TRP A 144 7.97 -5.24 -0.95
CA TRP A 144 8.95 -4.21 -1.25
C TRP A 144 10.24 -4.35 -0.46
N GLN A 145 10.16 -4.66 0.84
CA GLN A 145 11.35 -4.92 1.66
C GLN A 145 12.18 -6.09 1.12
N ARG A 146 11.52 -7.08 0.53
CA ARG A 146 12.19 -8.24 -0.05
C ARG A 146 12.76 -7.99 -1.44
N LEU A 147 12.00 -7.34 -2.32
CA LEU A 147 12.36 -7.18 -3.73
C LEU A 147 13.18 -5.92 -4.02
N SER A 148 13.10 -4.89 -3.19
CA SER A 148 13.87 -3.66 -3.42
C SER A 148 15.36 -3.90 -3.16
N PRO A 149 16.25 -3.56 -4.11
CA PRO A 149 17.69 -3.64 -3.90
C PRO A 149 18.23 -2.48 -3.03
N LEU A 150 17.38 -1.54 -2.62
CA LEU A 150 17.76 -0.32 -1.91
C LEU A 150 17.26 -0.33 -0.46
N PRO A 151 17.95 0.37 0.47
CA PRO A 151 17.45 0.53 1.82
C PRO A 151 16.04 1.16 1.82
N PHE A 152 15.06 0.40 2.30
CA PHE A 152 13.65 0.77 2.21
C PHE A 152 13.22 1.67 3.37
N VAL A 153 12.57 2.79 3.05
CA VAL A 153 11.97 3.73 4.00
C VAL A 153 10.52 3.97 3.63
N SER A 154 9.58 3.65 4.50
CA SER A 154 8.16 3.82 4.21
C SER A 154 7.48 4.78 5.19
N ILE A 155 6.44 5.44 4.69
CA ILE A 155 5.61 6.39 5.42
C ILE A 155 4.14 6.03 5.20
N ALA A 156 3.34 6.02 6.27
CA ALA A 156 1.90 5.87 6.21
C ALA A 156 1.20 7.08 6.84
N PHE A 157 0.30 7.70 6.08
CA PHE A 157 -0.44 8.91 6.49
C PHE A 157 -1.95 8.72 6.40
N VAL A 158 -2.66 8.63 7.52
CA VAL A 158 -4.12 8.57 7.48
C VAL A 158 -4.69 9.98 7.34
N GLN A 159 -5.31 10.25 6.19
CA GLN A 159 -5.90 11.55 5.85
C GLN A 159 -7.43 11.60 6.02
N TYR A 160 -8.12 10.48 5.80
CA TYR A 160 -9.57 10.42 5.86
C TYR A 160 -10.03 9.27 6.74
N LEU A 161 -11.05 9.53 7.54
CA LEU A 161 -11.77 8.55 8.33
C LEU A 161 -13.25 8.68 7.99
N THR A 162 -13.95 7.56 7.94
CA THR A 162 -15.42 7.60 7.88
C THR A 162 -16.01 8.09 9.20
N ASN A 163 -17.27 8.54 9.22
CA ASN A 163 -17.93 8.98 10.46
C ASN A 163 -17.94 7.93 11.58
N GLN A 164 -17.92 6.63 11.23
CA GLN A 164 -17.86 5.55 12.21
C GLN A 164 -16.44 5.35 12.76
N GLU A 165 -15.44 5.47 11.91
CA GLU A 165 -14.02 5.35 12.29
C GLU A 165 -13.52 6.57 13.04
N ASP A 166 -14.12 7.74 12.78
CA ASP A 166 -13.85 8.97 13.53
C ASP A 166 -14.08 8.73 15.03
N LEU A 167 -15.17 8.06 15.42
CA LEU A 167 -15.38 7.68 16.82
C LEU A 167 -14.28 6.78 17.38
N LEU A 168 -13.54 6.05 16.55
CA LEU A 168 -12.45 5.16 16.96
C LEU A 168 -11.07 5.78 16.72
N PHE A 169 -10.98 7.09 16.49
CA PHE A 169 -9.76 7.78 16.06
C PHE A 169 -8.50 7.39 16.87
N VAL A 170 -8.56 7.48 18.20
CA VAL A 170 -7.40 7.20 19.08
C VAL A 170 -6.96 5.74 18.96
N GLN A 171 -7.92 4.82 18.92
CA GLN A 171 -7.68 3.39 18.78
C GLN A 171 -7.08 3.06 17.40
N MET A 172 -7.62 3.66 16.34
CA MET A 172 -7.12 3.51 14.97
C MET A 172 -5.71 4.08 14.80
N HIS A 173 -5.39 5.19 15.46
CA HIS A 173 -4.04 5.74 15.50
C HIS A 173 -3.03 4.76 16.11
N ARG A 174 -3.41 4.13 17.23
CA ARG A 174 -2.57 3.11 17.87
C ARG A 174 -2.40 1.91 16.96
N LEU A 175 -3.45 1.46 16.28
CA LEU A 175 -3.36 0.40 15.27
C LEU A 175 -2.38 0.76 14.15
N LEU A 176 -2.46 1.98 13.60
CA LEU A 176 -1.50 2.50 12.60
C LEU A 176 -0.06 2.48 13.12
N ASN A 177 0.18 3.00 14.33
CA ASN A 177 1.51 3.00 14.95
C ASN A 177 2.06 1.56 15.09
N GLY A 178 1.21 0.62 15.51
CA GLY A 178 1.57 -0.78 15.68
C GLY A 178 1.99 -1.43 14.37
N TYR A 179 1.15 -1.30 13.33
CA TYR A 179 1.49 -1.76 11.98
C TYR A 179 2.77 -1.11 11.45
N SER A 180 2.89 0.21 11.62
CA SER A 180 4.04 0.95 11.11
C SER A 180 5.34 0.52 11.79
N ALA A 181 5.34 0.37 13.12
CA ALA A 181 6.49 -0.16 13.85
C ALA A 181 6.87 -1.57 13.35
N CYS A 182 5.88 -2.44 13.21
CA CYS A 182 6.09 -3.80 12.71
C CYS A 182 6.63 -3.87 11.28
N LEU A 183 6.12 -3.02 10.39
CA LEU A 183 6.48 -3.00 8.98
C LEU A 183 7.66 -2.06 8.68
N GLY A 184 8.32 -1.51 9.70
CA GLY A 184 9.45 -0.59 9.52
C GLY A 184 9.07 0.74 8.84
N MET A 185 7.83 1.18 9.00
CA MET A 185 7.30 2.43 8.47
C MET A 185 7.31 3.53 9.54
N ALA A 186 7.44 4.78 9.10
CA ALA A 186 7.01 5.92 9.89
C ALA A 186 5.50 6.15 9.71
N ALA A 187 4.83 6.49 10.80
CA ALA A 187 3.40 6.81 10.81
C ALA A 187 3.18 8.30 11.03
N GLY A 188 2.15 8.84 10.39
CA GLY A 188 1.59 10.14 10.73
C GLY A 188 0.08 10.16 10.60
N MET A 189 -0.60 10.85 11.49
CA MET A 189 -1.99 11.24 11.30
C MET A 189 -2.11 12.73 11.58
N LYS A 190 -2.96 13.41 10.83
CA LYS A 190 -3.28 14.81 11.16
C LYS A 190 -4.16 14.81 12.41
N LEU A 191 -3.62 15.29 13.51
CA LEU A 191 -4.30 15.32 14.80
C LEU A 191 -5.04 16.65 15.00
N GLY A 192 -6.14 16.60 15.75
CA GLY A 192 -6.70 17.79 16.38
C GLY A 192 -5.93 18.14 17.64
N ASP A 193 -6.07 19.40 18.09
CA ASP A 193 -5.41 19.89 19.31
C ASP A 193 -5.65 18.95 20.51
N GLY A 194 -4.60 18.64 21.27
CA GLY A 194 -4.65 17.82 22.49
C GLY A 194 -4.50 16.31 22.28
N LEU A 195 -4.74 15.77 21.07
CA LEU A 195 -4.51 14.34 20.80
C LEU A 195 -3.02 14.01 20.57
N GLU A 196 -2.19 15.01 20.29
CA GLU A 196 -0.74 14.85 20.07
C GLU A 196 -0.05 14.12 21.24
N GLU A 197 -0.39 14.45 22.48
CA GLU A 197 0.24 13.82 23.65
C GLU A 197 -0.04 12.31 23.72
N LEU A 198 -1.25 11.88 23.37
CA LEU A 198 -1.62 10.46 23.35
C LEU A 198 -0.85 9.70 22.28
N THR A 199 -0.69 10.30 21.09
CA THR A 199 0.05 9.67 19.98
C THR A 199 1.54 9.53 20.27
N ARG A 200 2.06 10.36 21.18
CA ARG A 200 3.45 10.31 21.60
C ARG A 200 3.72 9.25 22.64
N VAL A 201 2.70 8.64 23.27
CA VAL A 201 2.93 7.60 24.28
C VAL A 201 3.71 6.44 23.67
N GLU A 202 3.21 5.82 22.60
CA GLU A 202 3.90 4.71 21.95
C GLU A 202 5.18 5.15 21.22
N LEU A 203 5.22 6.35 20.65
CA LEU A 203 6.36 6.84 19.86
C LEU A 203 7.54 7.35 20.73
N PHE A 204 7.27 7.79 21.96
CA PHE A 204 8.24 8.41 22.87
C PHE A 204 8.29 7.75 24.26
N LYS A 205 7.96 6.46 24.39
CA LYS A 205 8.06 5.72 25.66
C LYS A 205 7.24 6.33 26.80
N GLY A 206 6.07 6.88 26.49
CA GLY A 206 5.17 7.47 27.48
C GLY A 206 5.78 8.67 28.21
N VAL A 207 5.68 8.68 29.54
CA VAL A 207 6.18 9.78 30.40
C VAL A 207 7.69 9.97 30.34
N GLU A 208 8.45 8.96 29.92
CA GLU A 208 9.91 9.08 29.79
C GLU A 208 10.32 9.96 28.60
N ASN A 209 9.40 10.16 27.63
CA ASN A 209 9.59 11.01 26.45
C ASN A 209 10.90 10.70 25.67
N GLN A 210 11.26 9.42 25.58
CA GLN A 210 12.43 8.92 24.88
C GLN A 210 12.05 8.52 23.44
N PRO A 211 12.49 9.26 22.40
CA PRO A 211 12.28 8.83 21.02
C PRO A 211 13.10 7.56 20.73
N HIS A 212 12.67 6.79 19.73
CA HIS A 212 13.36 5.56 19.27
C HIS A 212 13.59 4.52 20.36
N TRP A 213 12.77 4.52 21.43
CA TRP A 213 12.99 3.69 22.60
C TRP A 213 12.91 2.18 22.32
N LEU A 214 12.12 1.75 21.32
CA LEU A 214 12.06 0.34 20.93
C LEU A 214 13.42 -0.20 20.48
N GLY A 215 14.26 0.65 19.88
CA GLY A 215 15.51 0.27 19.22
C GLY A 215 15.27 -0.42 17.87
N LYS A 216 16.22 -1.26 17.44
CA LYS A 216 16.13 -2.02 16.19
C LYS A 216 15.19 -3.22 16.33
N SER A 217 14.51 -3.58 15.24
CA SER A 217 13.72 -4.81 15.16
C SER A 217 14.61 -6.06 15.05
N PHE A 218 14.13 -7.18 15.59
CA PHE A 218 14.73 -8.50 15.43
C PHE A 218 13.97 -9.30 14.38
N GLY A 219 14.37 -9.13 13.12
CA GLY A 219 13.83 -9.90 12.00
C GLY A 219 12.45 -9.45 11.53
N GLU A 220 11.80 -10.33 10.77
CA GLU A 220 10.48 -10.10 10.19
C GLU A 220 9.35 -10.20 11.25
N PRO A 221 8.22 -9.51 11.04
CA PRO A 221 7.03 -9.67 11.87
C PRO A 221 6.57 -11.12 11.97
N LYS A 222 6.39 -11.60 13.21
CA LYS A 222 5.80 -12.91 13.47
C LYS A 222 4.29 -12.86 13.21
N ARG A 223 3.73 -13.99 12.80
CA ARG A 223 2.31 -14.17 12.48
C ARG A 223 1.65 -15.15 13.46
N PRO A 224 1.08 -14.69 14.58
CA PRO A 224 0.51 -15.58 15.59
C PRO A 224 -0.56 -16.53 15.06
N ALA A 225 -1.28 -16.18 13.98
CA ALA A 225 -2.20 -17.10 13.30
C ALA A 225 -1.53 -18.43 12.89
N THR A 226 -0.24 -18.40 12.51
CA THR A 226 0.52 -19.60 12.13
C THR A 226 0.79 -20.56 13.29
N LEU A 227 0.57 -20.12 14.54
CA LEU A 227 0.63 -20.98 15.73
C LEU A 227 -0.64 -21.81 15.91
N THR A 228 -1.70 -21.50 15.15
CA THR A 228 -2.93 -22.29 15.12
C THR A 228 -2.84 -23.40 14.06
N ALA A 229 -3.70 -24.41 14.17
CA ALA A 229 -3.72 -25.50 13.20
C ALA A 229 -3.98 -24.99 11.78
N ASN A 230 -3.20 -25.47 10.82
CA ASN A 230 -3.45 -25.23 9.40
C ASN A 230 -4.66 -26.07 8.96
N LEU A 231 -5.72 -25.41 8.52
CA LEU A 231 -6.98 -26.03 8.13
C LEU A 231 -6.91 -26.84 6.83
N LEU A 232 -5.82 -26.71 6.07
CA LEU A 232 -5.55 -27.55 4.90
C LEU A 232 -4.86 -28.88 5.26
N GLY A 233 -4.32 -29.01 6.48
CA GLY A 233 -3.59 -30.20 6.95
C GLY A 233 -2.58 -29.87 8.06
N ASN A 234 -2.32 -30.82 8.97
CA ASN A 234 -1.54 -30.60 10.21
C ASN A 234 -0.01 -30.58 10.04
N ARG A 235 0.53 -30.43 8.82
CA ARG A 235 1.98 -30.43 8.58
C ARG A 235 2.54 -29.03 8.34
N SER A 236 3.86 -28.93 8.49
CA SER A 236 4.64 -27.73 8.19
C SER A 236 4.25 -27.18 6.82
N PRO A 237 4.14 -25.85 6.63
CA PRO A 237 3.80 -25.26 5.35
C PRO A 237 4.82 -25.55 4.23
N THR A 238 6.03 -26.00 4.58
CA THR A 238 7.10 -26.37 3.65
C THR A 238 7.23 -27.90 3.55
N GLY A 239 6.82 -28.46 2.41
CA GLY A 239 6.78 -29.91 2.18
C GLY A 239 5.54 -30.59 2.78
N GLY A 240 5.33 -31.88 2.48
CA GLY A 240 4.12 -32.58 2.92
C GLY A 240 2.87 -32.20 2.12
N TRP A 241 3.05 -31.79 0.86
CA TRP A 241 1.96 -31.43 -0.06
C TRP A 241 0.93 -32.55 -0.19
N GLU A 242 1.29 -33.82 0.03
CA GLU A 242 0.42 -34.98 -0.08
C GLU A 242 -0.80 -34.88 0.86
N ASP A 243 -0.62 -34.29 2.05
CA ASP A 243 -1.69 -34.13 3.04
C ASP A 243 -2.62 -32.95 2.69
N MET A 244 -2.10 -31.96 1.95
CA MET A 244 -2.80 -30.72 1.60
C MET A 244 -3.51 -30.77 0.24
N ILE A 245 -2.94 -31.49 -0.73
CA ILE A 245 -3.47 -31.62 -2.09
C ILE A 245 -4.95 -32.08 -2.12
N PRO A 246 -5.43 -32.99 -1.25
CA PRO A 246 -6.85 -33.36 -1.22
C PRO A 246 -7.80 -32.17 -0.96
N ASN A 247 -7.29 -31.11 -0.33
CA ASN A 247 -8.01 -29.87 -0.03
C ASN A 247 -7.80 -28.77 -1.09
N MET A 248 -7.10 -29.09 -2.18
CA MET A 248 -6.77 -28.18 -3.28
C MET A 248 -7.32 -28.70 -4.61
N VAL A 249 -8.10 -27.88 -5.31
CA VAL A 249 -8.68 -28.28 -6.61
C VAL A 249 -8.31 -27.24 -7.67
N PRO A 250 -7.39 -27.56 -8.61
CA PRO A 250 -7.15 -26.69 -9.75
C PRO A 250 -8.38 -26.72 -10.68
N LYS A 251 -8.91 -25.55 -11.05
CA LYS A 251 -10.05 -25.42 -11.98
C LYS A 251 -9.62 -25.07 -13.40
N ARG A 252 -8.51 -24.35 -13.53
CA ARG A 252 -7.92 -23.91 -14.80
C ARG A 252 -6.42 -24.06 -14.67
N GLY A 253 -5.94 -25.24 -15.02
CA GLY A 253 -4.56 -25.64 -14.84
C GLY A 253 -4.45 -26.98 -14.14
N VAL A 254 -3.21 -27.43 -13.95
CA VAL A 254 -2.89 -28.65 -13.21
C VAL A 254 -1.81 -28.34 -12.17
N LEU A 255 -2.03 -28.92 -11.00
CA LEU A 255 -1.17 -28.79 -9.85
C LEU A 255 -0.17 -29.96 -9.85
N LYS A 256 1.12 -29.68 -9.81
CA LYS A 256 2.19 -30.69 -9.74
C LYS A 256 3.17 -30.30 -8.65
N GLN A 257 3.64 -31.27 -7.89
CA GLN A 257 4.75 -31.06 -6.96
C GLN A 257 6.07 -31.19 -7.71
N GLU A 258 6.97 -30.21 -7.53
CA GLU A 258 8.30 -30.17 -8.13
C GLU A 258 9.34 -29.84 -7.06
N GLY A 259 9.98 -30.89 -6.53
CA GLY A 259 10.86 -30.73 -5.38
C GLY A 259 10.07 -30.36 -4.12
N ASP A 260 10.47 -29.25 -3.50
CA ASP A 260 9.82 -28.64 -2.33
C ASP A 260 8.68 -27.69 -2.71
N GLU A 261 8.47 -27.40 -3.98
CA GLU A 261 7.45 -26.48 -4.46
C GLU A 261 6.22 -27.18 -5.04
N LEU A 262 5.10 -26.48 -4.99
CA LEU A 262 3.88 -26.81 -5.70
C LEU A 262 3.73 -25.87 -6.90
N VAL A 263 3.52 -26.40 -8.10
CA VAL A 263 3.44 -25.64 -9.34
C VAL A 263 2.06 -25.80 -9.96
N LEU A 264 1.33 -24.69 -10.08
CA LEU A 264 0.08 -24.58 -10.83
C LEU A 264 0.39 -24.17 -12.26
N ARG A 265 0.27 -25.10 -13.20
CA ARG A 265 0.55 -24.89 -14.63
C ARG A 265 -0.72 -24.74 -15.44
N ALA A 266 -0.67 -23.96 -16.51
CA ALA A 266 -1.72 -23.96 -17.52
C ALA A 266 -1.83 -25.34 -18.21
N GLU A 267 -3.06 -25.77 -18.50
CA GLU A 267 -3.30 -26.88 -19.43
C GLU A 267 -4.01 -26.39 -20.70
N GLY A 268 -3.35 -26.58 -21.84
CA GLY A 268 -3.89 -26.25 -23.16
C GLY A 268 -3.94 -24.75 -23.47
N LYS A 269 -4.63 -24.39 -24.56
CA LYS A 269 -4.79 -23.01 -25.05
C LYS A 269 -5.96 -22.28 -24.38
N GLN A 270 -6.08 -22.35 -23.05
CA GLN A 270 -7.13 -21.58 -22.37
C GLN A 270 -6.79 -20.07 -22.41
N VAL A 271 -7.79 -19.18 -22.28
CA VAL A 271 -7.63 -17.70 -22.35
C VAL A 271 -8.15 -17.02 -21.06
N GLY A 272 -7.31 -16.20 -20.39
CA GLY A 272 -7.64 -15.52 -19.13
C GLY A 272 -6.74 -15.77 -17.90
N PHE A 273 -6.98 -16.87 -17.16
CA PHE A 273 -6.55 -17.00 -15.75
C PHE A 273 -6.29 -18.45 -15.35
N LEU A 274 -5.31 -18.67 -14.46
CA LEU A 274 -5.20 -19.87 -13.63
C LEU A 274 -6.13 -19.78 -12.42
N THR A 275 -6.58 -20.92 -11.89
CA THR A 275 -7.52 -20.94 -10.76
C THR A 275 -7.27 -22.12 -9.86
N LEU A 276 -7.13 -21.85 -8.55
CA LEU A 276 -6.94 -22.83 -7.49
C LEU A 276 -8.02 -22.61 -6.42
N ASP A 277 -8.85 -23.63 -6.18
CA ASP A 277 -9.81 -23.63 -5.08
C ASP A 277 -9.19 -24.33 -3.86
N LEU A 278 -9.20 -23.66 -2.71
CA LEU A 278 -8.87 -24.25 -1.41
C LEU A 278 -10.16 -24.60 -0.67
N PHE A 279 -10.19 -25.77 -0.01
CA PHE A 279 -11.34 -26.24 0.77
C PHE A 279 -10.96 -26.53 2.21
N PHE A 280 -11.74 -26.04 3.18
CA PHE A 280 -11.51 -26.27 4.61
C PHE A 280 -12.81 -26.09 5.41
N ASP A 281 -12.80 -26.45 6.70
CA ASP A 281 -13.96 -26.28 7.58
C ASP A 281 -13.75 -25.12 8.56
N LEU A 282 -14.79 -24.31 8.78
CA LEU A 282 -14.87 -23.35 9.87
C LEU A 282 -15.90 -23.84 10.89
N LYS A 283 -15.43 -24.23 12.07
CA LYS A 283 -16.29 -24.83 13.12
C LYS A 283 -17.17 -23.82 13.85
N GLN A 284 -16.80 -22.55 13.79
CA GLN A 284 -17.54 -21.43 14.37
C GLN A 284 -17.39 -20.19 13.49
N ASN A 285 -18.17 -19.15 13.78
CA ASN A 285 -17.94 -17.84 13.16
C ASN A 285 -16.59 -17.34 13.66
N THR A 286 -15.71 -16.95 12.75
CA THR A 286 -14.35 -16.56 13.10
C THR A 286 -13.69 -15.80 11.96
N ASP A 287 -12.63 -15.11 12.30
CA ASP A 287 -11.67 -14.61 11.35
C ASP A 287 -10.84 -15.76 10.76
N PHE A 288 -10.42 -15.62 9.51
CA PHE A 288 -9.41 -16.52 8.95
C PHE A 288 -8.46 -15.79 8.03
N VAL A 289 -7.26 -16.35 7.89
CA VAL A 289 -6.23 -15.84 6.99
C VAL A 289 -5.69 -16.96 6.12
N VAL A 290 -5.47 -16.64 4.85
CA VAL A 290 -4.74 -17.49 3.89
C VAL A 290 -3.35 -16.89 3.69
N TYR A 291 -2.31 -17.67 3.94
CA TYR A 291 -0.92 -17.28 3.66
C TYR A 291 -0.39 -18.05 2.46
N LEU A 292 0.30 -17.36 1.56
CA LEU A 292 0.99 -17.91 0.41
C LEU A 292 2.44 -17.42 0.42
N ASP A 293 3.41 -18.32 0.22
CA ASP A 293 4.75 -17.95 -0.25
C ASP A 293 4.81 -18.33 -1.72
N VAL A 294 4.65 -17.34 -2.60
CA VAL A 294 4.22 -17.54 -4.00
C VAL A 294 5.04 -16.71 -4.98
N MET A 295 5.29 -17.27 -6.16
CA MET A 295 6.02 -16.60 -7.25
C MET A 295 5.28 -16.84 -8.58
N SER A 296 5.30 -15.86 -9.48
CA SER A 296 4.88 -16.10 -10.86
C SER A 296 6.02 -16.69 -11.68
N GLY A 297 5.71 -17.57 -12.61
CA GLY A 297 6.61 -17.97 -13.68
C GLY A 297 6.78 -16.85 -14.70
N GLY A 298 7.76 -17.00 -15.58
CA GLY A 298 8.10 -16.04 -16.63
C GLY A 298 9.55 -16.17 -17.06
N ASN A 299 9.96 -15.40 -18.06
CA ASN A 299 11.37 -15.27 -18.44
C ASN A 299 12.12 -14.47 -17.35
N GLU A 300 13.24 -14.99 -16.84
CA GLU A 300 14.09 -14.33 -15.84
C GLU A 300 14.64 -12.97 -16.30
N GLN A 301 14.61 -12.67 -17.60
CA GLN A 301 15.11 -11.42 -18.17
C GLN A 301 14.16 -10.22 -18.00
N GLU A 302 12.87 -10.47 -17.75
CA GLU A 302 11.87 -9.43 -17.62
C GLU A 302 11.17 -9.53 -16.26
N ILE A 303 11.00 -8.41 -15.56
CA ILE A 303 10.19 -8.37 -14.35
C ILE A 303 8.73 -8.45 -14.79
N VAL A 304 8.17 -9.64 -14.68
CA VAL A 304 6.74 -9.87 -14.87
C VAL A 304 6.06 -9.71 -13.52
N THR A 305 5.00 -8.91 -13.50
CA THR A 305 4.12 -8.80 -12.32
C THR A 305 2.74 -9.32 -12.68
N ARG A 306 2.10 -10.01 -11.75
CA ARG A 306 0.78 -10.61 -11.96
C ARG A 306 -0.15 -10.29 -10.82
N GLU A 307 -1.40 -10.01 -11.16
CA GLU A 307 -2.43 -9.84 -10.16
C GLU A 307 -2.98 -11.20 -9.71
N ILE A 308 -3.01 -11.42 -8.40
CA ILE A 308 -3.95 -12.36 -7.79
C ILE A 308 -5.24 -11.58 -7.60
N MET A 309 -6.23 -11.90 -8.43
CA MET A 309 -7.54 -11.24 -8.39
C MET A 309 -8.18 -11.44 -7.01
N LYS A 310 -9.07 -10.52 -6.62
CA LYS A 310 -9.85 -10.64 -5.38
C LYS A 310 -10.43 -12.05 -5.21
N PRO A 311 -10.00 -12.80 -4.17
CA PRO A 311 -10.44 -14.17 -3.97
C PRO A 311 -11.96 -14.26 -3.72
N ILE A 312 -12.53 -15.40 -4.09
CA ILE A 312 -13.95 -15.69 -3.87
C ILE A 312 -14.09 -16.63 -2.67
N VAL A 313 -14.80 -16.19 -1.64
CA VAL A 313 -15.11 -16.98 -0.44
C VAL A 313 -16.56 -17.46 -0.51
N SER A 314 -16.83 -18.73 -0.21
CA SER A 314 -18.19 -19.31 -0.32
C SER A 314 -19.10 -19.09 0.87
N VAL A 315 -18.57 -18.62 2.00
CA VAL A 315 -19.35 -18.22 3.18
C VAL A 315 -19.50 -16.70 3.22
N LYS A 316 -20.48 -16.21 3.98
CA LYS A 316 -20.55 -14.77 4.24
C LYS A 316 -19.44 -14.34 5.18
N TYR A 317 -19.08 -13.07 5.08
CA TYR A 317 -18.06 -12.43 5.88
C TYR A 317 -18.40 -10.95 6.00
N GLU A 318 -17.79 -10.25 6.95
CA GLU A 318 -17.95 -8.82 7.13
C GLU A 318 -16.99 -8.03 6.24
N THR A 319 -15.71 -8.43 6.26
CA THR A 319 -14.67 -7.87 5.39
C THR A 319 -14.00 -8.98 4.62
N GLY A 320 -13.88 -8.79 3.31
CA GLY A 320 -13.37 -9.79 2.41
C GLY A 320 -11.91 -9.59 2.04
N PRO A 321 -11.30 -10.60 1.40
CA PRO A 321 -9.96 -10.49 0.89
C PRO A 321 -9.91 -9.47 -0.24
N ILE A 322 -8.70 -9.05 -0.56
CA ILE A 322 -8.40 -8.06 -1.60
C ILE A 322 -7.57 -8.71 -2.71
N ARG A 323 -7.36 -7.98 -3.80
CA ARG A 323 -6.34 -8.33 -4.79
C ARG A 323 -4.94 -8.05 -4.24
N THR A 324 -3.96 -8.80 -4.73
CA THR A 324 -2.54 -8.51 -4.51
C THR A 324 -1.76 -8.77 -5.80
N ARG A 325 -0.45 -8.50 -5.80
CA ARG A 325 0.45 -8.76 -6.91
C ARG A 325 1.55 -9.71 -6.48
N ILE A 326 2.06 -10.48 -7.44
CA ILE A 326 3.24 -11.33 -7.31
C ILE A 326 4.18 -11.04 -8.47
N SER A 327 5.44 -11.43 -8.37
CA SER A 327 6.43 -11.29 -9.44
C SER A 327 7.19 -12.59 -9.69
N ASN A 328 7.90 -12.65 -10.81
CA ASN A 328 8.85 -13.71 -11.16
C ASN A 328 10.27 -13.45 -10.67
N VAL A 329 10.52 -12.33 -9.98
CA VAL A 329 11.84 -11.98 -9.44
C VAL A 329 12.23 -12.88 -8.26
N ASP A 330 11.31 -13.06 -7.31
CA ASP A 330 11.44 -13.97 -6.17
C ASP A 330 10.05 -14.31 -5.63
N PHE A 331 9.98 -15.30 -4.75
CA PHE A 331 8.79 -15.58 -3.96
C PHE A 331 8.42 -14.41 -3.07
N THR A 332 7.13 -14.10 -3.00
CA THR A 332 6.58 -13.06 -2.15
C THR A 332 5.60 -13.67 -1.15
N PHE A 333 5.58 -13.11 0.07
CA PHE A 333 4.65 -13.55 1.10
C PHE A 333 3.35 -12.76 0.99
N GLU A 334 2.28 -13.45 0.62
CA GLU A 334 0.96 -12.87 0.43
C GLU A 334 -0.01 -13.37 1.51
N SER A 335 -0.62 -12.45 2.25
CA SER A 335 -1.75 -12.75 3.13
C SER A 335 -3.08 -12.30 2.54
N PHE A 336 -4.12 -13.10 2.79
CA PHE A 336 -5.51 -12.74 2.51
C PHE A 336 -6.33 -12.92 3.78
N TYR A 337 -6.56 -11.80 4.46
CA TYR A 337 -7.35 -11.78 5.69
C TYR A 337 -8.83 -11.60 5.41
N VAL A 338 -9.66 -12.41 6.07
CA VAL A 338 -11.13 -12.39 5.98
C VAL A 338 -11.71 -12.28 7.40
N ARG A 339 -12.54 -11.25 7.63
CA ARG A 339 -13.12 -10.96 8.96
C ARG A 339 -14.55 -11.42 9.10
N GLY A 340 -14.87 -11.98 10.26
CA GLY A 340 -16.22 -12.38 10.65
C GLY A 340 -16.84 -13.38 9.67
N ALA A 341 -16.07 -14.38 9.23
CA ALA A 341 -16.58 -15.41 8.34
C ALA A 341 -17.59 -16.30 9.07
N GLU A 342 -18.76 -16.54 8.47
CA GLU A 342 -19.77 -17.46 9.01
C GLU A 342 -19.21 -18.90 9.03
N LYS A 343 -19.55 -19.66 10.07
CA LYS A 343 -19.24 -21.10 10.16
C LYS A 343 -19.73 -21.85 8.92
N GLY A 344 -19.00 -22.87 8.50
CA GLY A 344 -19.36 -23.65 7.33
C GLY A 344 -18.51 -24.90 7.18
N GLU A 345 -19.12 -25.96 6.64
CA GLU A 345 -18.40 -27.13 6.18
C GLU A 345 -17.94 -26.91 4.75
N ARG A 346 -16.71 -27.33 4.45
CA ARG A 346 -16.12 -27.25 3.10
C ARG A 346 -16.20 -25.84 2.51
N VAL A 347 -15.85 -24.84 3.32
CA VAL A 347 -15.62 -23.46 2.90
C VAL A 347 -14.63 -23.46 1.73
N LYS A 348 -15.03 -22.81 0.63
CA LYS A 348 -14.21 -22.64 -0.56
C LYS A 348 -13.60 -21.25 -0.58
N PHE A 349 -12.28 -21.20 -0.76
CA PHE A 349 -11.51 -19.99 -1.03
C PHE A 349 -10.85 -20.11 -2.40
N SER A 350 -11.32 -19.33 -3.38
CA SER A 350 -10.91 -19.45 -4.79
C SER A 350 -9.90 -18.36 -5.16
N LEU A 351 -8.67 -18.79 -5.45
CA LEU A 351 -7.56 -17.94 -5.94
C LEU A 351 -7.58 -17.90 -7.47
N ARG A 352 -7.45 -16.72 -8.04
CA ARG A 352 -7.38 -16.51 -9.49
C ARG A 352 -6.15 -15.69 -9.85
N PHE A 353 -5.27 -16.25 -10.65
CA PHE A 353 -4.02 -15.61 -11.07
C PHE A 353 -4.19 -15.11 -12.51
N GLN A 354 -3.82 -13.86 -12.76
CA GLN A 354 -3.80 -13.29 -14.10
C GLN A 354 -2.78 -14.03 -14.98
N GLU A 355 -3.09 -14.21 -16.27
CA GLU A 355 -2.22 -14.85 -17.27
C GLU A 355 -1.96 -16.36 -17.06
N TRP A 356 -1.04 -16.92 -17.87
CA TRP A 356 -0.92 -18.36 -18.13
C TRP A 356 0.40 -19.00 -17.73
N ASP A 357 1.45 -18.24 -17.42
CA ASP A 357 2.67 -18.92 -16.96
C ASP A 357 2.43 -19.55 -15.60
N ASP A 358 3.31 -20.48 -15.24
CA ASP A 358 3.24 -21.22 -13.99
C ASP A 358 3.09 -20.29 -12.78
N VAL A 359 2.41 -20.77 -11.74
CA VAL A 359 2.45 -20.14 -10.41
C VAL A 359 3.06 -21.15 -9.47
N ARG A 360 4.13 -20.75 -8.80
CA ARG A 360 4.92 -21.61 -7.92
C ARG A 360 4.65 -21.23 -6.48
N PHE A 361 4.45 -22.22 -5.61
CA PHE A 361 4.18 -22.03 -4.19
C PHE A 361 5.24 -22.80 -3.39
N ARG A 362 5.90 -22.13 -2.46
CA ARG A 362 6.73 -22.76 -1.42
C ARG A 362 5.91 -23.15 -0.20
N SER A 363 4.86 -22.39 0.08
CA SER A 363 3.91 -22.70 1.14
C SER A 363 2.53 -22.14 0.83
N ILE A 364 1.51 -22.85 1.33
CA ILE A 364 0.12 -22.41 1.37
C ILE A 364 -0.41 -22.79 2.76
N ALA A 365 -1.08 -21.90 3.47
CA ALA A 365 -1.70 -22.23 4.74
C ALA A 365 -3.01 -21.48 4.93
N VAL A 366 -3.94 -22.08 5.67
CA VAL A 366 -5.18 -21.43 6.09
C VAL A 366 -5.31 -21.58 7.59
N HIS A 367 -5.53 -20.48 8.30
CA HIS A 367 -5.66 -20.46 9.75
C HIS A 367 -6.97 -19.79 10.16
N ALA A 368 -7.73 -20.43 11.05
CA ALA A 368 -8.91 -19.84 11.69
C ALA A 368 -8.49 -18.91 12.84
N ALA A 369 -7.86 -17.81 12.47
CA ALA A 369 -7.38 -16.76 13.36
C ALA A 369 -7.23 -15.44 12.58
N PRO A 370 -7.21 -14.28 13.26
CA PRO A 370 -6.90 -13.02 12.61
C PRO A 370 -5.43 -12.90 12.21
N ASP A 371 -5.16 -12.10 11.17
CA ASP A 371 -3.80 -11.78 10.69
C ASP A 371 -3.10 -10.76 11.63
N THR A 372 -2.95 -11.15 12.90
CA THR A 372 -2.22 -10.38 13.91
C THR A 372 -0.74 -10.26 13.56
N LEU A 373 -0.11 -9.15 13.95
CA LEU A 373 1.34 -8.98 13.87
C LEU A 373 1.95 -8.99 15.27
N ALA A 374 3.12 -9.60 15.39
CA ALA A 374 3.92 -9.56 16.60
C ALA A 374 5.39 -9.31 16.26
N CYS A 375 5.94 -8.20 16.74
CA CYS A 375 7.26 -7.73 16.35
C CYS A 375 8.14 -7.54 17.58
N GLU A 376 9.37 -8.03 17.48
CA GLU A 376 10.34 -8.01 18.57
C GLU A 376 11.40 -6.94 18.29
N PHE A 377 11.77 -6.17 19.32
CA PHE A 377 12.75 -5.09 19.23
C PHE A 377 13.78 -5.19 20.35
N GLU A 378 14.87 -4.43 20.27
CA GLU A 378 15.92 -4.34 21.31
C GLU A 378 15.33 -4.22 22.71
N ASN A 379 14.43 -3.25 22.93
CA ASN A 379 13.93 -2.89 24.26
C ASN A 379 12.45 -3.20 24.49
N GLY A 380 11.79 -3.89 23.55
CA GLY A 380 10.34 -4.09 23.63
C GLY A 380 9.76 -5.03 22.59
N VAL A 381 8.44 -5.17 22.66
CA VAL A 381 7.64 -5.89 21.66
C VAL A 381 6.40 -5.06 21.29
N VAL A 382 5.92 -5.27 20.07
CA VAL A 382 4.71 -4.64 19.54
C VAL A 382 3.76 -5.74 19.06
N LEU A 383 2.50 -5.66 19.49
CA LEU A 383 1.45 -6.60 19.13
C LEU A 383 0.31 -5.85 18.48
N VAL A 384 -0.22 -6.36 17.38
CA VAL A 384 -1.21 -5.69 16.53
C VAL A 384 -2.38 -6.62 16.28
N ASN A 385 -3.59 -6.16 16.59
CA ASN A 385 -4.83 -6.90 16.36
C ASN A 385 -5.72 -6.15 15.35
N PRO A 386 -5.87 -6.64 14.11
CA PRO A 386 -6.78 -6.04 13.13
C PRO A 386 -8.23 -6.55 13.21
N SER A 387 -8.51 -7.51 14.10
CA SER A 387 -9.83 -8.12 14.26
C SER A 387 -10.85 -7.15 14.81
N LEU A 388 -12.12 -7.46 14.60
CA LEU A 388 -13.27 -6.80 15.22
C LEU A 388 -13.58 -7.39 16.61
N GLU A 389 -12.80 -8.38 17.03
CA GLU A 389 -12.86 -9.02 18.34
C GLU A 389 -11.52 -8.85 19.08
N ASP A 390 -11.57 -8.95 20.40
CA ASP A 390 -10.36 -8.89 21.24
C ASP A 390 -9.60 -10.22 21.11
N GLU A 391 -8.27 -10.17 21.06
CA GLU A 391 -7.44 -11.34 20.81
C GLU A 391 -6.49 -11.61 21.98
N THR A 392 -6.46 -12.85 22.46
CA THR A 392 -5.51 -13.27 23.49
C THR A 392 -4.30 -13.95 22.85
N LEU A 393 -3.12 -13.34 23.02
CA LEU A 393 -1.88 -13.81 22.42
C LEU A 393 -0.96 -14.47 23.45
N ASP A 394 -0.32 -15.58 23.06
CA ASP A 394 0.65 -16.29 23.90
C ASP A 394 2.06 -15.70 23.76
N LEU A 395 2.45 -14.83 24.70
CA LEU A 395 3.74 -14.13 24.63
C LEU A 395 4.94 -15.08 24.80
N THR A 396 4.78 -16.19 25.51
CA THR A 396 5.89 -17.16 25.70
C THR A 396 6.12 -17.99 24.45
N THR A 397 5.06 -18.28 23.69
CA THR A 397 5.18 -18.97 22.40
C THR A 397 5.68 -18.01 21.33
N ILE A 398 5.18 -16.77 21.31
CA ILE A 398 5.56 -15.76 20.30
C ILE A 398 6.97 -15.23 20.54
N PHE A 399 7.38 -14.99 21.79
CA PHE A 399 8.67 -14.42 22.17
C PHE A 399 9.36 -15.25 23.27
N PRO A 400 9.81 -16.49 22.97
CA PRO A 400 10.37 -17.39 23.97
C PRO A 400 11.62 -16.86 24.69
N GLY A 401 12.35 -15.92 24.08
CA GLY A 401 13.54 -15.27 24.64
C GLY A 401 13.25 -13.99 25.43
N ARG A 402 11.99 -13.67 25.73
CA ARG A 402 11.59 -12.41 26.38
C ARG A 402 10.84 -12.63 27.69
N SER A 403 10.97 -11.67 28.59
CA SER A 403 10.32 -11.64 29.90
C SER A 403 10.22 -10.22 30.44
N GLY A 404 9.62 -10.06 31.63
CA GLY A 404 9.48 -8.75 32.29
C GLY A 404 8.62 -7.77 31.49
N TYR A 405 7.57 -8.28 30.85
CA TYR A 405 6.67 -7.46 30.03
C TYR A 405 5.99 -6.39 30.86
N LYS A 406 6.11 -5.14 30.42
CA LYS A 406 5.57 -3.98 31.11
C LYS A 406 4.93 -3.02 30.13
N HIS A 407 3.73 -2.55 30.46
CA HIS A 407 3.05 -1.50 29.71
C HIS A 407 3.83 -0.19 29.78
N LEU A 408 3.74 0.62 28.73
CA LEU A 408 4.20 2.01 28.81
C LEU A 408 3.39 2.75 29.87
N LYS A 409 3.98 3.80 30.47
CA LYS A 409 3.25 4.70 31.38
C LYS A 409 2.92 5.98 30.63
N ALA A 410 1.64 6.25 30.38
CA ALA A 410 1.19 7.52 29.81
C ALA A 410 1.15 8.63 30.87
N ALA A 411 1.36 9.88 30.45
CA ALA A 411 1.04 11.05 31.27
C ALA A 411 -0.46 11.31 31.18
N ASP A 412 -1.07 11.85 32.24
CA ASP A 412 -2.39 12.44 32.12
C ASP A 412 -2.35 13.52 31.04
N PRO A 413 -3.17 13.44 29.98
CA PRO A 413 -3.07 14.36 28.87
C PRO A 413 -3.35 15.79 29.35
N SER A 414 -2.36 16.67 29.19
CA SER A 414 -2.56 18.09 29.41
C SER A 414 -3.48 18.61 28.30
N GLY A 415 -4.63 19.16 28.67
CA GLY A 415 -5.64 19.56 27.69
C GLY A 415 -6.72 18.52 27.39
N LEU A 416 -7.04 17.60 28.31
CA LEU A 416 -8.24 16.75 28.22
C LEU A 416 -9.53 17.57 27.93
N ASP A 417 -9.58 18.83 28.38
CA ASP A 417 -10.67 19.78 28.10
C ASP A 417 -10.71 20.25 26.63
N LYS A 418 -9.61 20.10 25.88
CA LYS A 418 -9.50 20.39 24.44
C LYS A 418 -9.84 19.19 23.57
N ILE A 419 -9.78 17.98 24.13
CA ILE A 419 -10.17 16.76 23.41
C ILE A 419 -11.69 16.73 23.32
N ASP A 420 -12.22 16.54 22.11
CA ASP A 420 -13.66 16.37 21.92
C ASP A 420 -14.18 15.22 22.79
N VAL A 421 -15.24 15.49 23.56
CA VAL A 421 -15.85 14.55 24.52
C VAL A 421 -16.18 13.19 23.89
N LYS A 422 -16.45 13.16 22.58
CA LYS A 422 -16.74 11.92 21.85
C LYS A 422 -15.57 10.93 21.84
N TYR A 423 -14.33 11.38 22.05
CA TYR A 423 -13.13 10.53 22.11
C TYR A 423 -12.76 10.07 23.53
N ASN A 424 -13.41 10.60 24.57
CA ASN A 424 -13.08 10.27 25.96
C ASN A 424 -13.05 8.76 26.28
N PRO A 425 -13.95 7.91 25.74
CA PRO A 425 -13.86 6.47 25.96
C PRO A 425 -12.55 5.86 25.45
N GLN A 426 -12.10 6.25 24.25
CA GLN A 426 -10.89 5.73 23.64
C GLN A 426 -9.63 6.31 24.28
N VAL A 427 -9.68 7.55 24.75
CA VAL A 427 -8.59 8.15 25.55
C VAL A 427 -8.40 7.36 26.84
N ARG A 428 -9.49 7.08 27.59
CA ARG A 428 -9.41 6.28 28.82
C ARG A 428 -8.88 4.88 28.54
N GLN A 429 -9.37 4.22 27.51
CA GLN A 429 -8.86 2.91 27.10
C GLN A 429 -7.35 2.96 26.78
N ALA A 430 -6.88 3.99 26.09
CA ALA A 430 -5.45 4.15 25.81
C ALA A 430 -4.62 4.37 27.08
N MET A 431 -5.14 5.12 28.06
CA MET A 431 -4.51 5.32 29.37
C MET A 431 -4.48 4.02 30.19
N ASP A 432 -5.58 3.25 30.17
CA ASP A 432 -5.69 1.98 30.88
C ASP A 432 -4.71 0.93 30.33
N ILE A 433 -4.52 0.89 29.00
CA ILE A 433 -3.51 0.04 28.35
C ILE A 433 -2.10 0.56 28.64
N ASN A 434 -1.89 1.88 28.70
CA ASN A 434 -0.59 2.48 28.97
C ASN A 434 -0.47 2.94 30.43
N ASN A 435 -0.75 2.04 31.37
CA ASN A 435 -0.78 2.33 32.80
C ASN A 435 0.55 2.14 33.54
N GLY A 436 1.61 1.68 32.85
CA GLY A 436 2.92 1.43 33.43
C GLY A 436 3.03 0.17 34.30
N GLN A 437 1.99 -0.65 34.38
CA GLN A 437 1.99 -1.88 35.16
C GLN A 437 2.67 -3.03 34.41
N GLU A 438 3.16 -4.02 35.16
CA GLU A 438 3.62 -5.28 34.60
C GLU A 438 2.44 -6.08 34.05
N VAL A 439 2.67 -6.87 32.99
CA VAL A 439 1.65 -7.77 32.46
C VAL A 439 1.43 -8.89 33.48
N ASN A 440 0.20 -8.98 34.01
CA ASN A 440 -0.15 -9.90 35.10
C ASN A 440 0.09 -11.38 34.75
N ASP A 441 -0.25 -11.79 33.52
CA ASP A 441 0.04 -13.12 32.99
C ASP A 441 1.06 -13.00 31.86
N PRO A 442 2.35 -13.28 32.09
CA PRO A 442 3.37 -13.17 31.06
C PRO A 442 3.21 -14.21 29.94
N LYS A 443 2.28 -15.17 30.07
CA LYS A 443 1.90 -16.07 28.98
C LYS A 443 0.75 -15.55 28.16
N LYS A 444 -0.13 -14.69 28.66
CA LYS A 444 -1.35 -14.29 27.96
C LYS A 444 -1.55 -12.79 28.03
N LEU A 445 -1.60 -12.17 26.86
CA LEU A 445 -1.95 -10.76 26.73
C LEU A 445 -3.17 -10.60 25.84
N GLU A 446 -4.20 -9.94 26.35
CA GLU A 446 -5.33 -9.49 25.56
C GLU A 446 -4.95 -8.22 24.79
N VAL A 447 -5.13 -8.25 23.47
CA VAL A 447 -4.99 -7.12 22.57
C VAL A 447 -6.37 -6.80 22.04
N LEU A 448 -6.91 -5.66 22.44
CA LEU A 448 -8.26 -5.26 22.06
C LEU A 448 -8.42 -5.19 20.53
N GLN A 449 -9.65 -5.37 20.06
CA GLN A 449 -10.01 -5.29 18.64
C GLN A 449 -9.44 -4.04 17.99
N ARG A 450 -9.02 -4.13 16.73
CA ARG A 450 -8.46 -3.01 15.94
C ARG A 450 -7.51 -2.12 16.75
N ASN A 451 -6.59 -2.71 17.51
CA ASN A 451 -5.70 -1.98 18.40
C ASN A 451 -4.28 -2.51 18.30
N SER A 452 -3.37 -1.85 19.02
CA SER A 452 -2.03 -2.35 19.24
C SER A 452 -1.61 -2.15 20.70
N VAL A 453 -0.65 -2.96 21.13
CA VAL A 453 -0.03 -2.84 22.45
C VAL A 453 1.48 -2.80 22.28
N PHE A 454 2.10 -1.84 22.96
CA PHE A 454 3.54 -1.65 23.02
C PHE A 454 3.98 -2.00 24.44
N LEU A 455 4.94 -2.93 24.55
CA LEU A 455 5.46 -3.39 25.82
C LEU A 455 6.97 -3.18 25.87
N ILE A 456 7.45 -2.74 27.03
CA ILE A 456 8.85 -2.91 27.41
C ILE A 456 9.05 -4.40 27.71
N ALA A 457 10.12 -5.00 27.18
CA ALA A 457 10.42 -6.41 27.37
C ALA A 457 11.93 -6.64 27.45
N ASN A 458 12.36 -7.30 28.52
CA ASN A 458 13.76 -7.64 28.72
C ASN A 458 14.10 -8.92 27.94
N ARG A 459 15.34 -9.03 27.48
CA ARG A 459 15.88 -10.33 27.07
C ARG A 459 15.95 -11.21 28.30
N SER A 460 15.35 -12.39 28.24
CA SER A 460 15.48 -13.37 29.29
C SER A 460 16.95 -13.75 29.38
N THR A 461 17.56 -13.60 30.55
CA THR A 461 18.93 -14.02 30.84
C THR A 461 19.02 -15.54 30.96
N VAL A 462 18.25 -16.30 30.16
CA VAL A 462 18.34 -17.76 30.12
C VAL A 462 19.81 -18.05 29.90
N ASP A 463 20.42 -18.66 30.91
CA ASP A 463 21.84 -18.69 31.12
C ASP A 463 22.59 -18.86 29.81
N ASP A 464 23.19 -17.77 29.31
CA ASP A 464 24.45 -17.87 28.58
C ASP A 464 25.46 -18.42 29.61
N GLU A 465 25.27 -19.68 30.00
CA GLU A 465 26.31 -20.46 30.64
C GLU A 465 27.49 -20.28 29.70
N PRO A 466 28.61 -19.68 30.17
CA PRO A 466 29.72 -19.36 29.31
C PRO A 466 30.16 -20.67 28.67
N THR A 467 29.78 -20.85 27.41
CA THR A 467 30.15 -22.02 26.65
C THR A 467 31.67 -21.95 26.64
N THR A 468 32.29 -22.83 27.42
CA THR A 468 33.75 -22.93 27.57
C THR A 468 34.33 -22.80 26.18
N SER A 469 35.02 -21.68 25.94
CA SER A 469 35.49 -21.33 24.60
C SER A 469 36.25 -22.53 24.04
N PRO A 470 35.83 -23.12 22.91
CA PRO A 470 36.58 -24.23 22.34
C PRO A 470 37.96 -23.67 21.99
N THR A 471 38.98 -24.12 22.74
CA THR A 471 40.39 -23.79 22.51
C THR A 471 40.90 -24.60 21.31
N SER A 472 40.18 -24.52 20.20
CA SER A 472 40.66 -24.98 18.91
C SER A 472 41.21 -23.76 18.19
N PRO A 473 42.48 -23.77 17.75
CA PRO A 473 42.98 -22.73 16.85
C PRO A 473 42.04 -22.62 15.65
N PRO A 474 41.88 -21.42 15.06
CA PRO A 474 40.92 -21.21 13.97
C PRO A 474 41.28 -22.14 12.82
N THR A 475 40.56 -23.25 12.70
CA THR A 475 40.51 -24.01 11.46
C THR A 475 39.96 -23.04 10.43
N THR A 476 40.77 -22.70 9.43
CA THR A 476 40.34 -21.98 8.24
C THR A 476 39.23 -22.77 7.56
N ILE A 477 37.99 -22.48 7.96
CA ILE A 477 36.81 -22.97 7.26
C ILE A 477 36.79 -22.19 5.95
N ASN A 478 37.18 -22.88 4.89
CA ASN A 478 36.99 -22.46 3.52
C ASN A 478 35.48 -22.34 3.31
N THR A 479 34.95 -21.14 3.53
CA THR A 479 33.57 -20.76 3.27
C THR A 479 33.45 -20.55 1.76
N ASN A 480 33.48 -21.67 1.03
CA ASN A 480 32.86 -21.74 -0.29
C ASN A 480 31.33 -21.82 -0.10
N SER A 481 30.74 -20.81 0.54
CA SER A 481 29.37 -20.44 0.19
C SER A 481 29.46 -19.82 -1.19
N PRO A 482 28.61 -20.20 -2.16
CA PRO A 482 28.57 -19.49 -3.42
C PRO A 482 28.10 -18.07 -3.12
N THR A 483 29.04 -17.14 -2.99
CA THR A 483 28.79 -15.76 -3.36
C THR A 483 28.51 -15.84 -4.85
N LEU A 484 27.25 -16.07 -5.22
CA LEU A 484 26.80 -15.57 -6.50
C LEU A 484 27.11 -14.08 -6.43
N PRO A 485 28.02 -13.55 -7.29
CA PRO A 485 28.10 -12.12 -7.44
C PRO A 485 26.67 -11.62 -7.67
N PRO A 486 26.28 -10.43 -7.17
CA PRO A 486 25.01 -9.86 -7.55
C PRO A 486 24.92 -10.00 -9.06
N THR A 487 23.96 -10.79 -9.54
CA THR A 487 23.64 -10.83 -10.96
C THR A 487 23.12 -9.44 -11.22
N SER A 488 24.04 -8.54 -11.55
CA SER A 488 23.69 -7.31 -12.22
C SER A 488 22.97 -7.79 -13.44
N ILE A 489 21.64 -7.72 -13.43
CA ILE A 489 20.87 -7.63 -14.65
C ILE A 489 21.37 -6.34 -15.26
N ALA A 490 22.44 -6.46 -16.03
CA ALA A 490 23.02 -5.37 -16.78
C ALA A 490 22.00 -5.10 -17.88
N THR A 491 20.99 -4.29 -17.55
CA THR A 491 20.26 -3.54 -18.55
C THR A 491 21.33 -2.74 -19.27
N LYS A 492 21.73 -3.24 -20.45
CA LYS A 492 22.78 -2.65 -21.27
C LYS A 492 22.24 -1.36 -21.86
N ILE A 493 22.11 -0.33 -21.02
CA ILE A 493 21.84 1.03 -21.45
C ILE A 493 23.15 1.51 -22.08
N THR A 494 23.15 1.56 -23.41
CA THR A 494 24.29 2.09 -24.17
C THR A 494 24.22 3.60 -24.06
N VAL A 495 24.85 4.17 -23.04
CA VAL A 495 24.97 5.62 -22.87
C VAL A 495 26.02 6.12 -23.87
N VAL A 496 25.57 6.83 -24.90
CA VAL A 496 26.46 7.54 -25.82
C VAL A 496 26.97 8.80 -25.11
N PRO A 497 28.29 9.07 -25.06
CA PRO A 497 28.81 10.24 -24.38
C PRO A 497 28.47 11.51 -25.15
N THR A 498 27.55 12.32 -24.62
CA THR A 498 27.21 13.63 -25.18
C THR A 498 28.26 14.66 -24.79
N THR A 499 28.95 15.22 -25.80
CA THR A 499 29.91 16.31 -25.64
C THR A 499 29.21 17.59 -25.14
N LYS A 500 29.70 18.10 -24.02
CA LYS A 500 29.35 19.36 -23.36
C LYS A 500 29.39 20.57 -24.31
N PRO A 501 28.29 21.34 -24.49
CA PRO A 501 28.39 22.68 -25.07
C PRO A 501 28.59 23.74 -23.98
N SER A 502 29.57 24.61 -24.26
CA SER A 502 29.93 25.80 -23.51
C SER A 502 29.20 27.03 -24.07
N SER A 503 29.12 28.03 -23.20
CA SER A 503 28.88 29.46 -23.43
C SER A 503 27.43 29.96 -23.43
N ARG A 504 27.26 30.93 -22.53
CA ARG A 504 26.08 31.69 -22.14
C ARG A 504 26.00 32.95 -23.01
N PRO A 505 24.87 33.30 -23.62
CA PRO A 505 24.67 34.65 -24.14
C PRO A 505 24.03 35.53 -23.07
N ALA A 506 24.65 36.68 -22.82
CA ALA A 506 24.03 37.80 -22.12
C ALA A 506 23.35 38.70 -23.15
N THR A 507 22.05 38.95 -22.99
CA THR A 507 21.36 40.06 -23.66
C THR A 507 20.45 40.79 -22.69
N THR A 508 20.60 42.11 -22.70
CA THR A 508 19.86 43.13 -21.94
C THR A 508 18.43 43.34 -22.48
N PRO A 509 17.50 43.88 -21.68
CA PRO A 509 16.10 44.05 -22.07
C PRO A 509 15.87 45.34 -22.86
N THR A 510 15.11 45.25 -23.95
CA THR A 510 14.62 46.39 -24.74
C THR A 510 13.20 46.76 -24.32
N THR A 511 12.96 48.05 -24.14
CA THR A 511 11.69 48.69 -23.75
C THR A 511 10.79 49.04 -24.95
N GLY A 512 9.52 48.60 -24.89
CA GLY A 512 8.33 49.21 -25.55
C GLY A 512 8.02 48.82 -27.01
N PRO A 513 6.77 49.05 -27.52
CA PRO A 513 5.68 49.86 -26.98
C PRO A 513 4.28 49.20 -26.89
N THR A 514 3.43 49.89 -26.13
CA THR A 514 1.95 49.92 -26.01
C THR A 514 1.12 49.32 -27.16
N GLU A 515 0.26 48.36 -26.84
CA GLU A 515 -0.95 48.02 -27.61
C GLU A 515 -2.23 48.42 -26.85
N GLU A 516 -3.18 48.92 -27.62
CA GLU A 516 -4.39 49.59 -27.20
C GLU A 516 -5.43 48.64 -26.58
N ARG A 517 -6.12 49.13 -25.55
CA ARG A 517 -7.25 48.46 -24.90
C ARG A 517 -8.38 48.23 -25.89
N THR A 518 -8.63 46.95 -26.18
CA THR A 518 -9.84 46.49 -26.86
C THR A 518 -11.07 46.67 -25.96
N THR A 519 -12.15 47.10 -26.57
CA THR A 519 -13.42 47.51 -25.99
C THR A 519 -14.20 46.36 -25.37
N SER A 520 -14.95 46.69 -24.31
CA SER A 520 -15.80 45.79 -23.51
C SER A 520 -16.83 45.01 -24.34
N PRO A 521 -17.10 43.73 -24.02
CA PRO A 521 -18.16 42.98 -24.67
C PRO A 521 -19.54 43.44 -24.17
N THR A 522 -20.33 44.05 -25.05
CA THR A 522 -21.71 44.50 -24.84
C THR A 522 -22.72 43.38 -25.11
N THR A 523 -22.59 42.23 -24.45
CA THR A 523 -23.68 41.24 -24.44
C THR A 523 -23.92 40.74 -23.02
N PRO A 524 -25.11 40.99 -22.43
CA PRO A 524 -25.46 40.40 -21.15
C PRO A 524 -25.40 38.86 -21.29
N PRO A 525 -24.86 38.14 -20.30
CA PRO A 525 -24.79 36.70 -20.34
C PRO A 525 -26.20 36.14 -20.54
N THR A 526 -26.41 35.44 -21.65
CA THR A 526 -27.61 34.64 -21.88
C THR A 526 -27.77 33.71 -20.69
N ALA A 527 -28.89 33.82 -19.98
CA ALA A 527 -29.19 32.95 -18.85
C ALA A 527 -28.95 31.49 -19.25
N PRO A 528 -28.21 30.69 -18.46
CA PRO A 528 -27.87 29.33 -18.82
C PRO A 528 -29.16 28.54 -19.09
N SER A 529 -29.35 28.10 -20.33
CA SER A 529 -30.50 27.31 -20.70
C SER A 529 -30.41 25.97 -19.96
N CYS A 530 -31.34 25.72 -19.05
CA CYS A 530 -31.39 24.46 -18.32
C CYS A 530 -31.80 23.33 -19.27
N VAL A 531 -30.81 22.60 -19.77
CA VAL A 531 -31.01 21.53 -20.74
C VAL A 531 -30.37 20.26 -20.20
N ASP A 532 -31.11 19.15 -20.29
CA ASP A 532 -30.59 17.82 -19.97
C ASP A 532 -29.50 17.41 -20.98
N GLU A 533 -28.39 16.88 -20.47
CA GLU A 533 -27.32 16.34 -21.30
C GLU A 533 -27.76 15.10 -22.08
N SER A 534 -27.19 14.94 -23.27
CA SER A 534 -27.35 13.71 -24.05
C SER A 534 -26.51 12.56 -23.46
N GLY A 535 -26.77 11.32 -23.90
CA GLY A 535 -25.98 10.15 -23.49
C GLY A 535 -26.57 9.31 -22.35
N LYS A 536 -25.81 8.31 -21.89
CA LYS A 536 -26.20 7.40 -20.80
C LYS A 536 -25.31 7.63 -19.57
N HIS A 537 -25.92 7.93 -18.44
CA HIS A 537 -25.26 8.24 -17.19
C HIS A 537 -25.62 7.24 -16.09
N GLN A 538 -24.74 7.07 -15.10
CA GLN A 538 -24.89 6.05 -14.06
C GLN A 538 -26.05 6.39 -13.11
N ILE A 539 -26.88 5.39 -12.80
CA ILE A 539 -27.97 5.48 -11.83
C ILE A 539 -27.53 5.00 -10.44
N HIS A 540 -28.36 5.18 -9.42
CA HIS A 540 -28.11 4.72 -8.03
C HIS A 540 -27.87 3.20 -7.89
N LYS A 541 -28.15 2.40 -8.93
CA LYS A 541 -27.77 0.99 -9.00
C LYS A 541 -26.41 0.88 -9.68
N LYS A 542 -25.39 0.43 -8.93
CA LYS A 542 -24.03 0.18 -9.43
C LYS A 542 -24.08 -0.55 -10.79
N ASN A 543 -23.25 -0.12 -11.73
CA ASN A 543 -23.11 -0.68 -13.09
C ASN A 543 -24.32 -0.57 -14.02
N ARG A 544 -25.33 0.27 -13.73
CA ARG A 544 -26.41 0.56 -14.68
C ARG A 544 -26.34 2.00 -15.16
N ARG A 545 -26.47 2.20 -16.48
CA ARG A 545 -26.49 3.52 -17.13
C ARG A 545 -27.82 3.75 -17.87
N LYS A 546 -28.39 4.95 -17.77
CA LYS A 546 -29.68 5.34 -18.40
C LYS A 546 -29.60 6.76 -18.97
N LYS A 547 -30.52 7.12 -19.87
CA LYS A 547 -30.64 8.48 -20.45
C LYS A 547 -31.60 9.34 -19.63
N CYS A 548 -31.56 10.67 -19.74
CA CYS A 548 -32.52 11.57 -19.08
C CYS A 548 -33.99 11.25 -19.40
N ALA A 549 -34.29 10.87 -20.65
CA ALA A 549 -35.64 10.44 -21.05
C ALA A 549 -36.16 9.20 -20.28
N TRP A 550 -35.28 8.35 -19.75
CA TRP A 550 -35.69 7.26 -18.85
C TRP A 550 -36.04 7.79 -17.46
N LEU A 551 -35.27 8.76 -16.95
CA LEU A 551 -35.50 9.37 -15.65
C LEU A 551 -36.80 10.18 -15.62
N LYS A 552 -37.11 10.90 -16.70
CA LYS A 552 -38.37 11.64 -16.90
C LYS A 552 -39.62 10.76 -16.78
N LYS A 553 -39.50 9.45 -17.03
CA LYS A 553 -40.59 8.46 -16.89
C LYS A 553 -40.68 7.85 -15.49
N LYS A 554 -39.87 8.31 -14.52
CA LYS A 554 -39.84 7.81 -13.15
C LYS A 554 -40.47 8.83 -12.21
N ASN A 555 -41.06 8.32 -11.14
CA ASN A 555 -41.70 9.10 -10.09
C ASN A 555 -41.25 8.61 -8.70
N GLY A 556 -41.57 9.41 -7.68
CA GLY A 556 -41.33 9.10 -6.27
C GLY A 556 -39.89 8.69 -5.98
N LYS A 557 -39.72 7.55 -5.29
CA LYS A 557 -38.44 7.06 -4.77
C LYS A 557 -37.34 6.89 -5.83
N HIS A 558 -37.69 6.55 -7.07
CA HIS A 558 -36.69 6.38 -8.13
C HIS A 558 -36.16 7.71 -8.68
N LEU A 559 -37.00 8.75 -8.70
CA LEU A 559 -36.60 10.09 -9.11
C LEU A 559 -35.72 10.70 -8.00
N ALA A 560 -36.19 10.65 -6.75
CA ALA A 560 -35.44 11.11 -5.57
C ALA A 560 -34.03 10.50 -5.46
N LYS A 561 -33.92 9.17 -5.61
CA LYS A 561 -32.62 8.46 -5.57
C LYS A 561 -31.63 8.84 -6.66
N ASN A 562 -32.06 9.51 -7.74
CA ASN A 562 -31.13 9.94 -8.79
C ASN A 562 -30.96 11.46 -8.80
N CYS A 563 -32.02 12.24 -8.58
CA CYS A 563 -31.99 13.70 -8.57
C CYS A 563 -31.44 14.31 -7.27
N GLY A 564 -31.31 13.51 -6.22
CA GLY A 564 -30.88 13.96 -4.90
C GLY A 564 -32.05 14.49 -4.06
N THR A 565 -32.04 14.18 -2.77
CA THR A 565 -32.90 14.76 -1.72
C THR A 565 -32.09 14.82 -0.42
N ALA A 566 -32.68 15.22 0.70
CA ALA A 566 -32.02 15.15 2.01
C ALA A 566 -31.53 13.72 2.37
N ASP A 567 -32.24 12.69 1.89
CA ASP A 567 -31.95 11.28 2.20
C ASP A 567 -31.15 10.55 1.11
N PHE A 568 -30.94 11.17 -0.06
CA PHE A 568 -30.29 10.54 -1.19
C PHE A 568 -29.31 11.48 -1.88
N GLU A 569 -28.07 11.04 -2.10
CA GLU A 569 -27.12 11.79 -2.92
C GLU A 569 -27.55 11.82 -4.40
N ILE A 570 -27.23 12.93 -5.07
CA ILE A 570 -27.44 13.08 -6.51
C ILE A 570 -26.48 12.16 -7.29
N THR A 571 -27.01 11.35 -8.20
CA THR A 571 -26.22 10.43 -9.02
C THR A 571 -25.62 11.15 -10.24
N PRO A 572 -24.67 10.53 -10.98
CA PRO A 572 -24.22 11.08 -12.25
C PRO A 572 -25.36 11.35 -13.24
N LEU A 573 -26.41 10.50 -13.24
CA LEU A 573 -27.60 10.78 -14.04
C LEU A 573 -28.39 12.00 -13.55
N GLY A 574 -28.50 12.23 -12.24
CA GLY A 574 -29.18 13.43 -11.73
C GLY A 574 -28.45 14.72 -12.12
N ARG A 575 -27.12 14.74 -12.01
CA ARG A 575 -26.28 15.89 -12.40
C ARG A 575 -26.39 16.21 -13.89
N ALA A 576 -26.40 15.19 -14.74
CA ALA A 576 -26.52 15.35 -16.17
C ALA A 576 -27.95 15.67 -16.66
N CYS A 577 -28.97 15.60 -15.79
CA CYS A 577 -30.36 15.87 -16.16
C CYS A 577 -31.01 16.96 -15.28
N PRO A 578 -30.44 18.17 -15.21
CA PRO A 578 -30.91 19.23 -14.31
C PRO A 578 -32.34 19.68 -14.59
N ALA A 579 -32.79 19.65 -15.86
CA ALA A 579 -34.16 20.01 -16.23
C ALA A 579 -35.15 18.91 -15.82
N THR A 580 -34.80 17.63 -15.99
CA THR A 580 -35.63 16.52 -15.50
C THR A 580 -35.71 16.48 -13.98
N CYS A 581 -34.63 16.87 -13.28
CA CYS A 581 -34.57 16.91 -11.82
C CYS A 581 -35.09 18.20 -11.20
N ASN A 582 -35.44 19.20 -12.02
CA ASN A 582 -35.87 20.52 -11.57
C ASN A 582 -34.81 21.25 -10.71
N ASN A 583 -33.52 20.98 -10.97
CA ASN A 583 -32.35 21.54 -10.26
C ASN A 583 -31.65 22.62 -11.10
N CYS A 584 -32.42 23.36 -11.89
CA CYS A 584 -31.93 24.49 -12.67
C CYS A 584 -31.64 25.66 -11.71
N SER A 585 -30.43 25.69 -11.14
CA SER A 585 -29.97 26.72 -10.20
C SER A 585 -28.92 27.60 -10.85
#